data_AF-A0A8T4WJX2-F1
#
_entry.id   AF-A0A8T4WJX2-F1
#
_cell.length_a   1.000
_cell.length_b   1.000
_cell.length_c   1.000
_cell.angle_alpha   90.00
_cell.angle_beta   90.00
_cell.angle_gamma   90.00
#
_symmetry.space_group_name_H-M   'P 1'
#
loop_
_entity.id
_entity.type
_entity.pdbx_description
1 polymer ?
#
loop_
_entity_poly.entity_id
_entity_poly.type
_entity_poly.pdbx_seq_one_letter_code
_entity_poly.pdbx_strand_id
1 'polypeptide(L)'
;MKKIYVLLITTMFIISGLATADFLKESENEKIEKKIITFSTKPQFIKSEGYLTIELPETNTYLNEPGNPHLPLYQTVFEFSKNTKIYDVSIEHSEILKESINEKIIPTKKPQIYKDSQNDQNLLNENKNVYESKECYPNTWFDYTIKCGLNDNGKETTFVIVDIYPVRYQPVINTIQYISNAKIKICYSEIKTQSASLITNSYDLLIISP
;
A
#
# COMPACT_ATOMS: atom_id res chain seq x y z
N MET A 1 -50.56 -29.73 -6.05
CA MET A 1 -49.35 -29.04 -6.57
C MET A 1 -48.62 -28.20 -5.50
N LYS A 2 -48.61 -28.61 -4.22
CA LYS A 2 -47.82 -27.95 -3.14
C LYS A 2 -46.81 -28.88 -2.44
N LYS A 3 -46.85 -30.18 -2.74
CA LYS A 3 -45.99 -31.20 -2.13
C LYS A 3 -44.74 -31.54 -2.98
N ILE A 4 -44.69 -31.12 -4.25
CA ILE A 4 -43.51 -31.29 -5.12
C ILE A 4 -42.46 -30.20 -4.86
N TYR A 5 -42.87 -28.98 -4.50
CA TYR A 5 -41.95 -27.87 -4.23
C TYR A 5 -41.14 -28.06 -2.94
N VAL A 6 -41.67 -28.79 -1.96
CA VAL A 6 -40.98 -29.05 -0.69
C VAL A 6 -39.83 -30.05 -0.87
N LEU A 7 -39.89 -30.94 -1.86
CA LEU A 7 -38.82 -31.92 -2.14
C LEU A 7 -37.66 -31.31 -2.97
N LEU A 8 -37.91 -30.20 -3.67
CA LEU A 8 -36.94 -29.50 -4.51
C LEU A 8 -36.12 -28.48 -3.71
N ILE A 9 -36.66 -27.99 -2.59
CA ILE A 9 -35.97 -27.04 -1.69
C ILE A 9 -35.03 -27.77 -0.70
N THR A 10 -35.28 -29.04 -0.39
CA THR A 10 -34.42 -29.82 0.53
C THR A 10 -33.23 -30.50 -0.15
N THR A 11 -33.23 -30.62 -1.48
CA THR A 11 -32.13 -31.22 -2.26
C THR A 11 -31.09 -30.20 -2.74
N MET A 12 -31.41 -28.90 -2.72
CA MET A 12 -30.47 -27.81 -3.04
C MET A 12 -29.61 -27.36 -1.83
N PHE A 13 -29.61 -28.13 -0.74
CA PHE A 13 -28.81 -27.81 0.46
C PHE A 13 -27.65 -28.78 0.73
N ILE A 14 -27.41 -29.75 -0.17
CA ILE A 14 -26.40 -30.81 0.05
C ILE A 14 -25.16 -30.65 -0.85
N ILE A 15 -25.13 -29.68 -1.77
CA ILE A 15 -23.98 -29.47 -2.67
C ILE A 15 -22.99 -28.40 -2.14
N SER A 16 -23.28 -27.73 -1.02
CA SER A 16 -22.37 -26.74 -0.41
C SER A 16 -21.31 -27.35 0.54
N GLY A 17 -21.12 -28.67 0.50
CA GLY A 17 -20.32 -29.39 1.50
C GLY A 17 -18.96 -29.95 1.07
N LEU A 18 -18.48 -29.70 -0.16
CA LEU A 18 -17.19 -30.21 -0.64
C LEU A 18 -16.35 -29.12 -1.32
N ALA A 19 -15.89 -28.14 -0.53
CA ALA A 19 -14.83 -27.22 -0.96
C ALA A 19 -13.99 -26.67 0.21
N THR A 20 -13.98 -27.31 1.38
CA THR A 20 -13.29 -26.78 2.58
C THR A 20 -12.21 -27.69 3.15
N ALA A 21 -11.96 -28.88 2.58
CA ALA A 21 -10.91 -29.77 3.08
C ALA A 21 -9.49 -29.34 2.64
N ASP A 22 -9.34 -28.72 1.46
CA ASP A 22 -8.03 -28.24 0.99
C ASP A 22 -7.68 -26.82 1.50
N PHE A 23 -8.65 -26.06 2.03
CA PHE A 23 -8.41 -24.73 2.61
C PHE A 23 -8.04 -24.78 4.11
N LEU A 24 -8.12 -25.96 4.75
CA LEU A 24 -7.82 -26.15 6.18
C LEU A 24 -6.54 -26.95 6.42
N LYS A 25 -5.56 -26.89 5.51
CA LYS A 25 -4.16 -27.01 5.91
C LYS A 25 -3.65 -25.64 6.33
N GLU A 26 -4.27 -25.10 7.38
CA GLU A 26 -3.68 -24.00 8.14
C GLU A 26 -2.40 -24.58 8.76
N SER A 27 -1.25 -24.18 8.23
CA SER A 27 0.02 -24.58 8.80
C SER A 27 0.08 -24.02 10.22
N GLU A 28 0.40 -24.84 11.23
CA GLU A 28 0.36 -24.49 12.66
C GLU A 28 1.19 -23.25 13.08
N ASN A 29 1.86 -22.56 12.15
CA ASN A 29 2.66 -21.35 12.42
C ASN A 29 2.30 -20.13 11.55
N GLU A 30 1.23 -20.18 10.74
CA GLU A 30 0.76 -19.01 10.00
C GLU A 30 -0.06 -18.08 10.92
N LYS A 31 0.35 -16.81 10.97
CA LYS A 31 -0.28 -15.72 11.71
C LYS A 31 -0.76 -14.66 10.73
N ILE A 32 -1.77 -13.89 11.14
CA ILE A 32 -2.37 -12.84 10.33
C ILE A 32 -2.45 -11.55 11.14
N GLU A 33 -1.85 -10.48 10.62
CA GLU A 33 -2.00 -9.11 11.12
C GLU A 33 -3.01 -8.37 10.24
N LYS A 34 -3.92 -7.59 10.83
CA LYS A 34 -4.94 -6.83 10.09
C LYS A 34 -5.05 -5.41 10.60
N LYS A 35 -5.18 -4.46 9.69
CA LYS A 35 -5.44 -3.05 10.01
C LYS A 35 -6.48 -2.47 9.07
N ILE A 36 -7.49 -1.80 9.62
CA ILE A 36 -8.51 -1.09 8.84
C ILE A 36 -8.24 0.40 8.95
N ILE A 37 -8.24 1.07 7.81
CA ILE A 37 -8.17 2.53 7.68
C ILE A 37 -9.42 3.02 6.96
N THR A 38 -9.96 4.13 7.44
CA THR A 38 -11.16 4.76 6.87
C THR A 38 -10.82 6.19 6.45
N PHE A 39 -11.12 6.51 5.20
CA PHE A 39 -11.05 7.85 4.61
C PHE A 39 -12.48 8.39 4.60
N SER A 40 -12.88 9.01 5.70
CA SER A 40 -14.27 9.44 5.94
C SER A 40 -14.60 10.73 5.19
N THR A 41 -13.60 11.56 4.94
CA THR A 41 -13.74 12.78 4.16
C THR A 41 -13.60 12.51 2.66
N LYS A 42 -14.35 13.28 1.87
CA LYS A 42 -14.17 13.30 0.42
C LYS A 42 -12.89 14.08 0.11
N PRO A 43 -12.11 13.70 -0.93
CA PRO A 43 -10.96 14.48 -1.37
C PRO A 43 -11.31 15.95 -1.58
N GLN A 44 -10.51 16.84 -1.00
CA GLN A 44 -10.66 18.29 -1.09
C GLN A 44 -9.70 18.84 -2.13
N PHE A 45 -10.09 19.92 -2.80
CA PHE A 45 -9.31 20.51 -3.89
C PHE A 45 -8.97 21.96 -3.58
N ILE A 46 -7.68 22.28 -3.65
CA ILE A 46 -7.16 23.64 -3.52
C ILE A 46 -6.58 24.06 -4.86
N LYS A 47 -7.04 25.20 -5.38
CA LYS A 47 -6.52 25.79 -6.62
C LYS A 47 -5.24 26.57 -6.34
N SER A 48 -4.19 26.28 -7.08
CA SER A 48 -2.94 27.05 -7.04
C SER A 48 -2.24 26.97 -8.40
N GLU A 49 -1.78 28.12 -8.91
CA GLU A 49 -0.94 28.20 -10.13
C GLU A 49 -1.55 27.51 -11.37
N GLY A 50 -2.89 27.45 -11.48
CA GLY A 50 -3.59 26.80 -12.60
C GLY A 50 -3.68 25.27 -12.51
N TYR A 51 -3.31 24.71 -11.36
CA TYR A 51 -3.45 23.30 -11.01
C TYR A 51 -4.29 23.11 -9.75
N LEU A 52 -4.70 21.86 -9.52
CA LEU A 52 -5.33 21.42 -8.28
C LEU A 52 -4.34 20.65 -7.41
N THR A 53 -4.31 21.00 -6.13
CA THR A 53 -3.77 20.16 -5.07
C THR A 53 -4.90 19.37 -4.43
N ILE A 54 -4.72 18.07 -4.24
CA ILE A 54 -5.67 17.22 -3.53
C ILE A 54 -5.23 17.08 -2.09
N GLU A 55 -6.13 17.35 -1.15
CA GLU A 55 -5.95 17.06 0.26
C GLU A 55 -6.93 15.97 0.71
N LEU A 56 -6.42 15.04 1.52
CA LEU A 56 -7.22 14.03 2.20
C LEU A 56 -6.73 13.94 3.66
N PRO A 57 -7.41 14.58 4.61
CA PRO A 57 -6.98 14.71 6.00
C PRO A 57 -6.52 13.43 6.70
N GLU A 58 -7.08 12.28 6.32
CA GLU A 58 -6.74 10.98 6.91
C GLU A 58 -5.44 10.36 6.36
N THR A 59 -4.81 11.00 5.38
CA THR A 59 -3.48 10.62 4.86
C THR A 59 -2.36 11.34 5.60
N ASN A 60 -1.16 10.77 5.60
CA ASN A 60 -0.03 11.26 6.40
C ASN A 60 1.20 11.64 5.58
N THR A 61 1.17 11.45 4.26
CA THR A 61 2.24 11.82 3.35
C THR A 61 1.70 11.97 1.92
N TYR A 62 2.58 12.20 0.94
CA TYR A 62 2.25 12.39 -0.47
C TYR A 62 3.21 11.59 -1.36
N LEU A 63 2.76 11.28 -2.57
CA LEU A 63 3.65 10.79 -3.63
C LEU A 63 4.71 11.83 -3.97
N ASN A 64 5.96 11.41 -3.92
CA ASN A 64 7.13 12.29 -4.00
C ASN A 64 7.95 12.10 -5.28
N GLU A 65 7.44 11.38 -6.28
CA GLU A 65 8.10 11.20 -7.56
C GLU A 65 8.05 12.48 -8.41
N PRO A 66 9.20 13.11 -8.73
CA PRO A 66 9.19 14.42 -9.38
C PRO A 66 8.55 14.40 -10.76
N GLY A 67 7.71 15.40 -11.01
CA GLY A 67 6.96 15.58 -12.23
C GLY A 67 5.68 14.73 -12.33
N ASN A 68 5.49 13.74 -11.47
CA ASN A 68 4.26 12.97 -11.41
C ASN A 68 3.18 13.72 -10.60
N PRO A 69 1.89 13.39 -10.75
CA PRO A 69 0.82 14.00 -9.97
C PRO A 69 1.05 13.92 -8.46
N HIS A 70 0.94 15.07 -7.79
CA HIS A 70 1.05 15.17 -6.34
C HIS A 70 -0.24 14.70 -5.68
N LEU A 71 -0.25 13.45 -5.19
CA LEU A 71 -1.43 12.80 -4.62
C LEU A 71 -1.19 12.38 -3.17
N PRO A 72 -2.22 12.46 -2.30
CA PRO A 72 -2.12 12.04 -0.91
C PRO A 72 -1.96 10.51 -0.80
N LEU A 73 -1.13 10.10 0.16
CA LEU A 73 -0.72 8.72 0.42
C LEU A 73 -0.83 8.44 1.93
N TYR A 74 -1.44 7.30 2.29
CA TYR A 74 -1.39 6.80 3.65
C TYR A 74 -0.31 5.72 3.79
N GLN A 75 0.74 6.01 4.55
CA GLN A 75 1.82 5.07 4.85
C GLN A 75 1.68 4.54 6.28
N THR A 76 1.84 3.24 6.47
CA THR A 76 1.90 2.62 7.80
C THR A 76 3.03 1.61 7.87
N VAL A 77 3.63 1.46 9.06
CA VAL A 77 4.71 0.52 9.30
C VAL A 77 4.25 -0.52 10.32
N PHE A 78 4.52 -1.78 10.03
CA PHE A 78 4.32 -2.90 10.96
C PHE A 78 5.69 -3.45 11.38
N GLU A 79 5.88 -3.59 12.68
CA GLU A 79 7.11 -4.14 13.25
C GLU A 79 6.92 -5.62 13.60
N PHE A 80 7.78 -6.46 13.04
CA PHE A 80 7.85 -7.88 13.34
C PHE A 80 9.23 -8.24 13.90
N SER A 81 9.31 -9.32 14.66
CA SER A 81 10.62 -9.84 15.10
C SER A 81 11.51 -10.21 13.91
N LYS A 82 12.84 -10.09 14.04
CA LYS A 82 13.82 -10.36 12.96
C LYS A 82 13.62 -11.68 12.20
N ASN A 83 13.11 -12.72 12.85
CA ASN A 83 12.95 -14.05 12.26
C ASN A 83 11.54 -14.27 11.67
N THR A 84 10.87 -13.19 11.27
CA THR A 84 9.54 -13.26 10.70
C THR A 84 9.62 -13.38 9.19
N LYS A 85 8.96 -14.41 8.64
CA LYS A 85 8.76 -14.56 7.20
C LYS A 85 7.38 -14.02 6.83
N ILE A 86 7.35 -13.01 5.95
CA ILE A 86 6.12 -12.49 5.37
C ILE A 86 5.79 -13.32 4.12
N TYR A 87 4.56 -13.81 4.04
CA TYR A 87 4.07 -14.62 2.92
C TYR A 87 3.23 -13.81 1.94
N ASP A 88 2.39 -12.93 2.47
CA ASP A 88 1.46 -12.14 1.68
C ASP A 88 1.19 -10.81 2.37
N VAL A 89 1.08 -9.76 1.56
CA VAL A 89 0.55 -8.46 1.96
C VAL A 89 -0.51 -8.09 0.94
N SER A 90 -1.76 -8.03 1.39
CA SER A 90 -2.91 -7.75 0.55
C SER A 90 -3.79 -6.66 1.15
N ILE A 91 -4.49 -5.94 0.26
CA ILE A 91 -5.45 -4.91 0.64
C ILE A 91 -6.81 -5.22 0.02
N GLU A 92 -7.83 -5.23 0.86
CA GLU A 92 -9.24 -5.12 0.45
C GLU A 92 -9.66 -3.65 0.60
N HIS A 93 -10.34 -3.08 -0.40
CA HIS A 93 -10.78 -1.69 -0.34
C HIS A 93 -12.28 -1.56 -0.61
N SER A 94 -12.85 -0.41 -0.28
CA SER A 94 -14.25 -0.07 -0.57
C SER A 94 -14.52 -0.02 -2.08
N GLU A 95 -15.79 0.20 -2.43
CA GLU A 95 -16.15 0.59 -3.79
C GLU A 95 -15.36 1.83 -4.25
N ILE A 96 -15.04 1.85 -5.55
CA ILE A 96 -14.28 2.92 -6.18
C ILE A 96 -15.26 4.02 -6.58
N LEU A 97 -15.09 5.20 -6.00
CA LEU A 97 -15.83 6.41 -6.37
C LEU A 97 -15.03 7.19 -7.42
N LYS A 98 -15.73 7.85 -8.34
CA LYS A 98 -15.12 8.64 -9.41
C LYS A 98 -15.64 10.07 -9.39
N GLU A 99 -14.75 11.02 -9.65
CA GLU A 99 -15.09 12.43 -9.76
C GLU A 99 -14.28 13.10 -10.87
N SER A 100 -14.97 13.80 -11.77
CA SER A 100 -14.33 14.63 -12.79
C SER A 100 -13.86 15.94 -12.16
N ILE A 101 -12.66 16.37 -12.52
CA ILE A 101 -12.06 17.63 -12.07
C ILE A 101 -11.85 18.57 -13.27
N ASN A 102 -11.80 19.88 -13.00
CA ASN A 102 -11.78 20.91 -14.05
C ASN A 102 -10.37 21.34 -14.48
N GLU A 103 -9.36 20.98 -13.70
CA GLU A 103 -7.97 21.37 -13.86
C GLU A 103 -7.08 20.14 -13.58
N LYS A 104 -5.84 20.15 -14.07
CA LYS A 104 -4.90 19.06 -13.83
C LYS A 104 -4.43 19.05 -12.37
N ILE A 105 -4.07 17.88 -11.85
CA ILE A 105 -3.39 17.79 -10.55
C ILE A 105 -1.97 18.34 -10.68
N ILE A 106 -1.52 19.11 -9.68
CA ILE A 106 -0.19 19.72 -9.68
C ILE A 106 0.91 18.64 -9.74
N PRO A 107 1.96 18.81 -10.56
CA PRO A 107 3.08 17.88 -10.56
C PRO A 107 3.95 18.08 -9.31
N THR A 108 4.46 16.99 -8.76
CA THR A 108 5.41 17.01 -7.64
C THR A 108 6.69 17.73 -8.06
N LYS A 109 7.13 18.69 -7.25
CA LYS A 109 8.34 19.48 -7.49
C LYS A 109 9.60 18.61 -7.37
N LYS A 110 10.63 18.93 -8.15
CA LYS A 110 11.95 18.30 -8.01
C LYS A 110 12.61 18.76 -6.70
N PRO A 111 13.34 17.88 -5.99
CA PRO A 111 14.17 18.29 -4.87
C PRO A 111 15.19 19.34 -5.32
N GLN A 112 15.35 20.41 -4.55
CA GLN A 112 16.32 21.47 -4.84
C GLN A 112 17.50 21.41 -3.89
N ILE A 113 18.69 21.67 -4.42
CA ILE A 113 19.90 21.90 -3.62
C ILE A 113 19.86 23.34 -3.13
N TYR A 114 20.02 23.54 -1.82
CA TYR A 114 19.92 24.85 -1.15
C TYR A 114 20.76 25.99 -1.79
N LYS A 115 21.85 25.66 -2.51
CA LYS A 115 22.75 26.64 -3.14
C LYS A 115 22.26 27.19 -4.49
N ASP A 116 21.28 26.57 -5.14
CA ASP A 116 20.89 26.86 -6.54
C ASP A 116 19.56 27.63 -6.66
N SER A 117 19.06 28.20 -5.56
CA SER A 117 17.69 28.74 -5.47
C SER A 117 17.39 29.97 -6.35
N GLN A 118 18.35 30.45 -7.16
CA GLN A 118 18.20 31.69 -7.93
C GLN A 118 17.90 31.49 -9.41
N ASN A 119 17.95 30.28 -9.98
CA ASN A 119 17.82 30.08 -11.44
C ASN A 119 16.74 29.10 -11.95
N ASP A 120 15.96 28.44 -11.09
CA ASP A 120 14.96 27.46 -11.56
C ASP A 120 13.61 28.10 -11.90
N GLN A 121 13.49 28.68 -13.10
CA GLN A 121 12.22 29.23 -13.59
C GLN A 121 11.16 28.17 -13.98
N ASN A 122 11.39 26.87 -13.76
CA ASN A 122 10.40 25.81 -14.01
C ASN A 122 10.50 24.65 -13.00
N LEU A 123 10.05 24.90 -11.76
CA LEU A 123 9.98 23.87 -10.71
C LEU A 123 8.87 22.85 -10.93
N LEU A 124 7.87 23.22 -11.73
CA LEU A 124 6.75 22.37 -12.10
C LEU A 124 6.99 21.87 -13.52
N ASN A 125 7.34 20.59 -13.65
CA ASN A 125 7.54 19.94 -14.94
C ASN A 125 6.73 18.64 -14.97
N GLU A 126 5.62 18.62 -15.71
CA GLU A 126 4.79 17.43 -15.88
C GLU A 126 5.61 16.28 -16.49
N ASN A 127 5.57 15.11 -15.87
CA ASN A 127 6.03 13.89 -16.49
C ASN A 127 5.03 13.48 -17.58
N LYS A 128 5.36 13.77 -18.83
CA LYS A 128 4.49 13.49 -19.99
C LYS A 128 4.04 12.03 -20.06
N ASN A 129 4.90 11.08 -19.67
CA ASN A 129 4.55 9.65 -19.67
C ASN A 129 3.37 9.34 -18.73
N VAL A 130 3.16 10.15 -17.69
CA VAL A 130 2.03 10.02 -16.77
C VAL A 130 0.88 10.92 -17.22
N TYR A 131 1.14 12.21 -17.45
CA TYR A 131 0.10 13.20 -17.77
C TYR A 131 -0.59 13.01 -19.13
N GLU A 132 0.07 12.32 -20.07
CA GLU A 132 -0.50 11.98 -21.38
C GLU A 132 -1.02 10.52 -21.40
N SER A 133 -0.93 9.79 -20.28
CA SER A 133 -1.41 8.42 -20.16
C SER A 133 -2.92 8.34 -19.90
N LYS A 134 -3.54 7.31 -20.47
CA LYS A 134 -4.93 6.93 -20.17
C LYS A 134 -5.04 6.11 -18.89
N GLU A 135 -3.94 5.62 -18.35
CA GLU A 135 -3.92 4.83 -17.11
C GLU A 135 -4.12 5.72 -15.89
N CYS A 136 -4.62 5.12 -14.81
CA CYS A 136 -4.60 5.78 -13.51
C CYS A 136 -3.17 5.79 -12.93
N TYR A 137 -2.80 6.91 -12.32
CA TYR A 137 -1.61 7.08 -11.52
C TYR A 137 -1.96 7.30 -10.03
N PRO A 138 -1.37 6.54 -9.10
CA PRO A 138 -0.66 5.28 -9.34
C PRO A 138 -1.55 4.23 -10.03
N ASN A 139 -0.94 3.19 -10.59
CA ASN A 139 -1.66 2.12 -11.30
C ASN A 139 -2.20 1.02 -10.36
N THR A 140 -1.74 0.98 -9.12
CA THR A 140 -2.25 0.11 -8.04
C THR A 140 -2.92 0.93 -6.94
N TRP A 141 -3.60 0.25 -6.01
CA TRP A 141 -4.16 0.87 -4.79
C TRP A 141 -3.20 0.83 -3.61
N PHE A 142 -2.14 0.04 -3.71
CA PHE A 142 -1.14 -0.10 -2.67
C PHE A 142 0.17 -0.62 -3.23
N ASP A 143 1.22 -0.43 -2.43
CA ASP A 143 2.50 -1.11 -2.55
C ASP A 143 3.02 -1.43 -1.15
N TYR A 144 4.04 -2.28 -1.05
CA TYR A 144 4.69 -2.55 0.22
C TYR A 144 6.18 -2.84 0.05
N THR A 145 6.95 -2.48 1.08
CA THR A 145 8.37 -2.79 1.15
C THR A 145 8.70 -3.44 2.48
N ILE A 146 9.49 -4.51 2.43
CA ILE A 146 10.01 -5.19 3.61
C ILE A 146 11.47 -4.76 3.81
N LYS A 147 11.79 -4.26 5.00
CA LYS A 147 13.15 -3.87 5.40
C LYS A 147 13.52 -4.54 6.73
N CYS A 148 14.81 -4.67 7.01
CA CYS A 148 15.31 -5.13 8.30
C CYS A 148 16.23 -4.08 8.91
N GLY A 149 16.17 -3.92 10.23
CA GLY A 149 17.00 -2.94 10.95
C GLY A 149 16.83 -3.04 12.46
N LEU A 150 17.21 -1.99 13.17
CA LEU A 150 16.93 -1.83 14.59
C LEU A 150 15.72 -0.90 14.74
N ASN A 151 14.79 -1.25 15.62
CA ASN A 151 13.72 -0.31 16.01
C ASN A 151 14.22 0.70 17.05
N ASP A 152 13.34 1.60 17.48
CA ASP A 152 13.66 2.67 18.43
C ASP A 152 14.20 2.16 19.79
N ASN A 153 13.93 0.89 20.11
CA ASN A 153 14.43 0.22 21.32
C ASN A 153 15.75 -0.52 21.09
N GLY A 154 16.38 -0.39 19.92
CA GLY A 154 17.60 -1.09 19.55
C GLY A 154 17.41 -2.59 19.28
N LYS A 155 16.17 -3.04 19.05
CA LYS A 155 15.87 -4.46 18.79
C LYS A 155 15.86 -4.74 17.29
N GLU A 156 16.50 -5.84 16.89
CA GLU A 156 16.44 -6.31 15.51
C GLU A 156 15.00 -6.64 15.08
N THR A 157 14.55 -5.95 14.04
CA THR A 157 13.15 -5.86 13.65
C THR A 157 13.03 -5.92 12.13
N THR A 158 12.02 -6.64 11.65
CA THR A 158 11.57 -6.63 10.26
C THR A 158 10.42 -5.64 10.15
N PHE A 159 10.59 -4.63 9.31
CA PHE A 159 9.61 -3.57 9.05
C PHE A 159 8.87 -3.88 7.75
N VAL A 160 7.55 -3.99 7.82
CA VAL A 160 6.69 -4.01 6.63
C VAL A 160 6.06 -2.64 6.50
N ILE A 161 6.52 -1.88 5.51
CA ILE A 161 6.01 -0.54 5.19
C ILE A 161 4.95 -0.74 4.11
N VAL A 162 3.71 -0.34 4.40
CA VAL A 162 2.58 -0.46 3.48
C VAL A 162 2.15 0.95 3.08
N ASP A 163 2.16 1.19 1.78
CA ASP A 163 1.75 2.43 1.13
C ASP A 163 0.37 2.21 0.52
N ILE A 164 -0.63 2.97 0.96
CA ILE A 164 -1.99 2.95 0.40
C ILE A 164 -2.21 4.23 -0.41
N TYR A 165 -2.69 4.07 -1.64
CA TYR A 165 -3.01 5.18 -2.55
C TYR A 165 -4.53 5.42 -2.59
N PRO A 166 -5.11 6.09 -1.57
CA PRO A 166 -6.56 6.24 -1.48
C PRO A 166 -7.17 7.12 -2.57
N VAL A 167 -6.34 7.94 -3.24
CA VAL A 167 -6.72 8.75 -4.39
C VAL A 167 -5.78 8.45 -5.54
N ARG A 168 -6.36 8.16 -6.70
CA ARG A 168 -5.67 7.89 -7.96
C ARG A 168 -6.21 8.84 -9.01
N TYR A 169 -5.38 9.22 -9.97
CA TYR A 169 -5.71 10.24 -10.97
C TYR A 169 -5.53 9.68 -12.38
N GLN A 170 -6.51 9.92 -13.24
CA GLN A 170 -6.47 9.61 -14.66
C GLN A 170 -6.29 10.93 -15.44
N PRO A 171 -5.07 11.26 -15.90
CA PRO A 171 -4.77 12.61 -16.35
C PRO A 171 -5.48 13.04 -17.62
N VAL A 172 -5.53 12.18 -18.64
CA VAL A 172 -6.11 12.51 -19.96
C VAL A 172 -7.58 12.92 -19.90
N ILE A 173 -8.33 12.35 -18.97
CA ILE A 173 -9.77 12.64 -18.81
C ILE A 173 -10.07 13.48 -17.56
N ASN A 174 -9.04 14.01 -16.89
CA ASN A 174 -9.16 14.78 -15.66
C ASN A 174 -10.16 14.16 -14.66
N THR A 175 -9.94 12.90 -14.29
CA THR A 175 -10.83 12.18 -13.38
C THR A 175 -10.02 11.59 -12.25
N ILE A 176 -10.47 11.80 -11.01
CA ILE A 176 -9.92 11.09 -9.85
C ILE A 176 -10.77 9.87 -9.54
N GLN A 177 -10.13 8.86 -8.99
CA GLN A 177 -10.74 7.68 -8.39
C GLN A 177 -10.32 7.62 -6.94
N TYR A 178 -11.25 7.36 -6.03
CA TYR A 178 -10.93 7.29 -4.61
C TYR A 178 -11.75 6.24 -3.88
N ILE A 179 -11.20 5.78 -2.76
CA ILE A 179 -11.80 4.79 -1.86
C ILE A 179 -12.04 5.41 -0.48
N SER A 180 -13.07 4.94 0.22
CA SER A 180 -13.42 5.41 1.57
C SER A 180 -12.92 4.48 2.68
N ASN A 181 -12.47 3.27 2.33
CA ASN A 181 -11.92 2.32 3.29
C ASN A 181 -10.87 1.43 2.64
N ALA A 182 -9.86 1.06 3.40
CA ALA A 182 -8.87 0.05 3.05
C ALA A 182 -8.56 -0.84 4.27
N LYS A 183 -8.45 -2.15 4.04
CA LYS A 183 -8.13 -3.16 5.03
C LYS A 183 -6.89 -3.91 4.59
N ILE A 184 -5.80 -3.67 5.33
CA ILE A 184 -4.53 -4.36 5.18
C ILE A 184 -4.64 -5.73 5.85
N LYS A 185 -4.13 -6.76 5.17
CA LYS A 185 -3.90 -8.10 5.71
C LYS A 185 -2.46 -8.50 5.43
N ILE A 186 -1.73 -8.87 6.48
CA ILE A 186 -0.37 -9.39 6.38
C ILE A 186 -0.38 -10.82 6.90
N CYS A 187 -0.02 -11.78 6.04
CA CYS A 187 0.15 -13.18 6.43
C CYS A 187 1.63 -13.45 6.67
N TYR A 188 1.98 -13.98 7.84
CA TYR A 188 3.37 -14.18 8.26
C TYR A 188 3.54 -15.41 9.14
N SER A 189 4.76 -15.89 9.30
CA SER A 189 5.11 -16.86 10.34
C SER A 189 6.33 -16.38 11.12
N GLU A 190 6.36 -16.69 12.41
CA GLU A 190 7.59 -16.61 13.18
C GLU A 190 8.38 -17.90 13.00
N ILE A 191 9.59 -17.78 12.46
CA ILE A 191 10.52 -18.90 12.44
C ILE A 191 11.03 -19.05 13.87
N LYS A 192 10.56 -20.09 14.56
CA LYS A 192 11.18 -20.53 15.82
C LYS A 192 12.59 -20.96 15.47
N THR A 193 13.57 -20.10 15.74
CA THR A 193 14.94 -20.56 15.86
C THR A 193 14.94 -21.63 16.96
N GLN A 194 15.11 -22.90 16.58
CA GLN A 194 15.68 -23.86 17.50
C GLN A 194 16.87 -23.15 18.14
N SER A 195 16.86 -23.10 19.48
CA SER A 195 17.89 -22.51 20.33
C SER A 195 19.20 -22.47 19.58
N ALA A 196 19.77 -21.28 19.39
CA ALA A 196 21.08 -21.12 18.82
C ALA A 196 22.00 -22.11 19.55
N SER A 197 22.27 -23.26 18.93
CA SER A 197 23.51 -23.97 19.18
C SER A 197 24.54 -22.88 19.03
N LEU A 198 25.25 -22.60 20.12
CA LEU A 198 26.28 -21.58 20.21
C LEU A 198 27.22 -21.80 19.04
N ILE A 199 26.94 -21.18 17.89
CA ILE A 199 27.86 -21.18 16.78
C ILE A 199 28.92 -20.22 17.25
N THR A 200 29.97 -20.78 17.83
CA THR A 200 31.25 -20.12 18.05
C THR A 200 31.80 -19.80 16.67
N ASN A 201 31.21 -18.80 16.00
CA ASN A 201 31.73 -18.30 14.74
C ASN A 201 32.96 -17.47 15.07
N SER A 202 34.12 -18.14 15.10
CA SER A 202 35.39 -17.46 14.85
C SER A 202 35.31 -16.93 13.41
N TYR A 203 34.89 -15.68 13.27
CA TYR A 203 35.02 -15.00 11.99
C TYR A 203 36.48 -14.60 11.83
N ASP A 204 37.19 -15.21 10.87
CA ASP A 204 38.46 -14.69 10.38
C ASP A 204 38.17 -13.43 9.54
N LEU A 205 38.04 -12.30 10.22
CA LEU A 205 37.87 -11.00 9.59
C LEU A 205 39.21 -10.52 9.05
N LEU A 206 39.38 -10.58 7.73
CA LEU A 206 40.48 -9.91 7.05
C LEU A 206 40.11 -8.44 6.83
N ILE A 207 40.73 -7.55 7.60
CA ILE A 207 40.65 -6.11 7.37
C ILE A 207 41.78 -5.74 6.42
N ILE A 208 41.44 -5.31 5.21
CA ILE A 208 42.38 -4.68 4.28
C ILE A 208 42.08 -3.19 4.27
N SER A 209 43.01 -2.39 4.81
CA SER A 209 42.97 -0.93 4.74
C SER A 209 44.19 -0.40 3.96
N PRO A 210 44.08 0.76 3.27
CA PRO A 210 45.20 1.43 2.61
C PRO A 210 46.28 1.91 3.57
#